data_AF-A0A1V6AAX5-F1
#
_entry.id   AF-A0A1V6AAX5-F1
#
_cell.length_a   1.000
_cell.length_b   1.000
_cell.length_c   1.000
_cell.angle_alpha   90.00
_cell.angle_beta   90.00
_cell.angle_gamma   90.00
#
_symmetry.space_group_name_H-M   'P 1'
#
loop_
_entity.id
_entity.type
_entity.pdbx_description
1 polymer ?
#
loop_
_entity_poly.entity_id
_entity_poly.type
_entity_poly.pdbx_seq_one_letter_code
_entity_poly.pdbx_strand_id
1 'polypeptide(L)'
;MKKRTYTKSDIFTAFEAAGLTQGSTVFVTTSLGMLGEAENVTTQEELNSLFYECLKIQVGKTGNVIVPTYSYTFGKSKPNDLAIYDPETTPAEIGPFPEFFRKQQGVNRSLDPMMSVCGFGPDIRDLFDNLPSNSYGEDSIYERLTRISAKCCSIGLGPNWMPFIHYADYICKVPFRYDKLFIGKIKTENRIQETSWLYTVPLLHTASRSTGHLAGKLATEAQIWNYAELGRARVYVADYRKFFDFTVNLIKQNPWTTAFGPPDDPFTLERKRLNVQPELTDTENLSLNEIVNKCLALNRREGSELSNELITAISKKLNFLTFEYATGTRYYDSVIPECYTSKDERFFGKLKLAQSRFSKNTEYDVVLSYVNNNENSDNLTLFNQAFDYYSNLSTNNEKILVVLSSPALFPAWLNTNAGITENICNIYEFVTNNNTETPYSLSYLKNPNARENLASIKTRFTSI
;
A
#
# COMPACT_ATOMS: atom_id res chain seq x y z
N MET A 1 -6.95 -45.90 -0.27
CA MET A 1 -6.41 -45.02 -1.34
C MET A 1 -7.49 -44.01 -1.70
N LYS A 2 -7.21 -42.71 -1.69
CA LYS A 2 -8.19 -41.71 -2.14
C LYS A 2 -8.52 -41.90 -3.63
N LYS A 3 -9.79 -41.75 -4.00
CA LYS A 3 -10.26 -41.88 -5.39
C LYS A 3 -9.50 -40.87 -6.27
N ARG A 4 -8.77 -41.34 -7.29
CA ARG A 4 -8.00 -40.45 -8.18
C ARG A 4 -8.88 -39.75 -9.21
N THR A 5 -9.99 -40.39 -9.56
CA THR A 5 -10.94 -39.93 -10.57
C THR A 5 -12.24 -39.47 -9.90
N TYR A 6 -12.87 -38.40 -10.38
CA TYR A 6 -14.16 -37.93 -9.87
C TYR A 6 -15.10 -37.53 -11.02
N THR A 7 -16.40 -37.64 -10.77
CA THR A 7 -17.46 -37.34 -11.74
C THR A 7 -18.11 -36.00 -11.45
N LYS A 8 -18.94 -35.50 -12.39
CA LYS A 8 -19.79 -34.33 -12.15
C LYS A 8 -20.72 -34.51 -10.93
N SER A 9 -21.22 -35.73 -10.73
CA SER A 9 -22.07 -36.06 -9.57
C SER A 9 -21.30 -35.97 -8.25
N ASP A 10 -20.04 -36.42 -8.23
CA ASP A 10 -19.17 -36.30 -7.06
C ASP A 10 -18.95 -34.82 -6.70
N ILE A 11 -18.82 -33.91 -7.69
CA ILE A 11 -18.67 -32.47 -7.46
C ILE A 11 -19.90 -31.90 -6.74
N PHE A 12 -21.12 -32.18 -7.23
CA PHE A 12 -22.34 -31.70 -6.59
C PHE A 12 -22.53 -32.27 -5.18
N THR A 13 -22.25 -33.57 -5.01
CA THR A 13 -22.30 -34.23 -3.69
C THR A 13 -21.33 -33.55 -2.72
N ALA A 14 -20.10 -33.25 -3.16
CA ALA A 14 -19.11 -32.58 -2.34
C ALA A 14 -19.51 -31.12 -2.02
N PHE A 15 -20.11 -30.40 -2.98
CA PHE A 15 -20.61 -29.05 -2.74
C PHE A 15 -21.73 -29.02 -1.70
N GLU A 16 -22.73 -29.88 -1.84
CA GLU A 16 -23.84 -29.98 -0.90
C GLU A 16 -23.38 -30.42 0.49
N ALA A 17 -22.55 -31.45 0.58
CA ALA A 17 -22.01 -31.95 1.84
C ALA A 17 -21.09 -30.94 2.55
N ALA A 18 -20.36 -30.11 1.81
CA ALA A 18 -19.60 -29.01 2.40
C ALA A 18 -20.51 -27.84 2.83
N GLY A 19 -21.77 -27.76 2.36
CA GLY A 19 -22.73 -26.73 2.73
C GLY A 19 -22.86 -25.58 1.73
N LEU A 20 -22.46 -25.78 0.47
CA LEU A 20 -22.79 -24.88 -0.62
C LEU A 20 -24.20 -25.23 -1.15
N THR A 21 -25.12 -24.28 -1.10
CA THR A 21 -26.54 -24.48 -1.41
C THR A 21 -27.05 -23.44 -2.41
N GLN A 22 -28.22 -23.70 -3.00
CA GLN A 22 -28.94 -22.69 -3.80
C GLN A 22 -29.07 -21.37 -3.03
N GLY A 23 -28.94 -20.25 -3.73
CA GLY A 23 -28.96 -18.90 -3.14
C GLY A 23 -27.69 -18.50 -2.40
N SER A 24 -26.65 -19.33 -2.33
CA SER A 24 -25.41 -18.96 -1.64
C SER A 24 -24.67 -17.85 -2.39
N THR A 25 -24.19 -16.84 -1.66
CA THR A 25 -23.11 -15.95 -2.12
C THR A 25 -21.78 -16.53 -1.67
N VAL A 26 -20.91 -16.91 -2.60
CA VAL A 26 -19.68 -17.65 -2.30
C VAL A 26 -18.45 -17.02 -2.95
N PHE A 27 -17.42 -16.78 -2.14
CA PHE A 27 -16.07 -16.44 -2.59
C PHE A 27 -15.27 -17.73 -2.79
N VAL A 28 -14.90 -18.05 -4.03
CA VAL A 28 -14.29 -19.32 -4.43
C VAL A 28 -12.80 -19.15 -4.73
N THR A 29 -11.96 -19.95 -4.08
CA THR A 29 -10.55 -20.13 -4.40
C THR A 29 -10.30 -21.56 -4.87
N THR A 30 -9.46 -21.74 -5.90
CA THR A 30 -9.31 -23.06 -6.53
C THR A 30 -7.87 -23.45 -6.81
N SER A 31 -7.62 -24.75 -6.73
CA SER A 31 -6.51 -25.44 -7.38
C SER A 31 -7.03 -26.76 -7.92
N LEU A 32 -7.72 -26.68 -9.07
CA LEU A 32 -8.51 -27.79 -9.60
C LEU A 32 -7.65 -29.03 -9.93
N GLY A 33 -6.40 -28.83 -10.37
CA GLY A 33 -5.47 -29.96 -10.64
C GLY A 33 -5.13 -30.79 -9.40
N MET A 34 -5.25 -30.23 -8.19
CA MET A 34 -5.01 -30.97 -6.94
C MET A 34 -6.10 -32.02 -6.67
N LEU A 35 -7.28 -31.90 -7.28
CA LEU A 35 -8.36 -32.87 -7.13
C LEU A 35 -8.05 -34.21 -7.83
N GLY A 36 -7.13 -34.24 -8.80
CA GLY A 36 -6.92 -35.42 -9.65
C GLY A 36 -7.66 -35.29 -10.98
N GLU A 37 -8.15 -36.42 -11.49
CA GLU A 37 -8.69 -36.51 -12.86
C GLU A 37 -10.22 -36.42 -12.84
N ALA A 38 -10.80 -35.46 -13.54
CA ALA A 38 -12.24 -35.43 -13.79
C ALA A 38 -12.57 -36.41 -14.93
N GLU A 39 -13.64 -37.18 -14.78
CA GLU A 39 -14.11 -38.10 -15.81
C GLU A 39 -14.47 -37.35 -17.11
N ASN A 40 -14.01 -37.86 -18.25
CA ASN A 40 -14.21 -37.27 -19.59
C ASN A 40 -13.67 -35.83 -19.75
N VAL A 41 -12.69 -35.43 -18.94
CA VAL A 41 -12.00 -34.13 -19.05
C VAL A 41 -10.54 -34.37 -19.38
N THR A 42 -10.06 -33.76 -20.46
CA THR A 42 -8.69 -33.96 -20.97
C THR A 42 -7.87 -32.67 -21.00
N THR A 43 -8.52 -31.51 -20.94
CA THR A 43 -7.85 -30.20 -21.00
C THR A 43 -8.15 -29.33 -19.78
N GLN A 44 -7.29 -28.34 -19.53
CA GLN A 44 -7.49 -27.34 -18.47
C GLN A 44 -8.77 -26.50 -18.70
N GLU A 45 -9.12 -26.22 -19.97
CA GLU A 45 -10.30 -25.46 -20.34
C GLU A 45 -11.59 -26.24 -20.02
N GLU A 46 -11.63 -27.53 -20.38
CA GLU A 46 -12.73 -28.43 -20.03
C GLU A 46 -12.90 -28.55 -18.51
N LEU A 47 -11.79 -28.64 -17.77
CA LEU A 47 -11.81 -28.68 -16.30
C LEU A 47 -12.37 -27.37 -15.71
N ASN A 48 -11.93 -26.22 -16.21
CA ASN A 48 -12.43 -24.93 -15.77
C ASN A 48 -13.93 -24.78 -16.07
N SER A 49 -14.35 -25.15 -17.28
CA SER A 49 -15.75 -25.13 -17.72
C SER A 49 -16.63 -26.04 -16.85
N LEU A 50 -16.17 -27.26 -16.55
CA LEU A 50 -16.88 -28.18 -15.66
C LEU A 50 -17.16 -27.55 -14.29
N PHE A 51 -16.15 -26.96 -13.64
CA PHE A 51 -16.30 -26.35 -12.33
C PHE A 51 -17.13 -25.06 -12.37
N TYR A 52 -17.00 -24.24 -13.41
CA TYR A 52 -17.82 -23.06 -13.61
C TYR A 52 -19.31 -23.43 -13.71
N GLU A 53 -19.65 -24.41 -14.55
CA GLU A 53 -21.02 -24.87 -14.72
C GLU A 53 -21.57 -25.51 -13.45
N CYS A 54 -20.78 -26.32 -12.74
CA CYS A 54 -21.21 -26.89 -11.47
C CYS A 54 -21.47 -25.81 -10.41
N LEU A 55 -20.60 -24.80 -10.29
CA LEU A 55 -20.81 -23.69 -9.36
C LEU A 55 -22.07 -22.90 -9.70
N LYS A 56 -22.25 -22.56 -10.98
CA LYS A 56 -23.44 -21.84 -11.48
C LYS A 56 -24.73 -22.60 -11.22
N ILE A 57 -24.75 -23.91 -11.48
CA ILE A 57 -25.90 -24.76 -11.19
C ILE A 57 -26.13 -24.85 -9.67
N GLN A 58 -25.07 -25.04 -8.87
CA GLN A 58 -25.18 -25.27 -7.43
C GLN A 58 -25.72 -24.06 -6.67
N VAL A 59 -25.27 -22.84 -7.01
CA VAL A 59 -25.78 -21.63 -6.36
C VAL A 59 -27.11 -21.16 -6.97
N GLY A 60 -27.41 -21.54 -8.20
CA GLY A 60 -28.66 -21.20 -8.88
C GLY A 60 -28.80 -19.72 -9.24
N LYS A 61 -30.01 -19.34 -9.67
CA LYS A 61 -30.31 -17.98 -10.19
C LYS A 61 -30.29 -16.89 -9.11
N THR A 62 -30.46 -17.27 -7.85
CA THR A 62 -30.50 -16.34 -6.70
C THR A 62 -29.18 -16.29 -5.93
N GLY A 63 -28.19 -17.11 -6.32
CA GLY A 63 -26.88 -17.14 -5.68
C GLY A 63 -25.83 -16.36 -6.48
N ASN A 64 -24.69 -16.13 -5.85
CA ASN A 64 -23.59 -15.35 -6.41
C ASN A 64 -22.29 -16.13 -6.29
N VAL A 65 -21.46 -16.10 -7.33
CA VAL A 65 -20.10 -16.65 -7.28
C VAL A 65 -19.12 -15.53 -7.50
N ILE A 66 -18.15 -15.41 -6.59
CA ILE A 66 -17.08 -14.41 -6.62
C ILE A 66 -15.75 -15.17 -6.66
N VAL A 67 -14.86 -14.80 -7.57
CA VAL A 67 -13.56 -15.42 -7.78
C VAL A 67 -12.50 -14.32 -7.74
N PRO A 68 -11.40 -14.47 -6.98
CA PRO A 68 -10.32 -13.50 -7.02
C PRO A 68 -9.69 -13.51 -8.41
N THR A 69 -9.41 -12.32 -8.94
CA THR A 69 -8.77 -12.11 -10.24
C THR A 69 -7.63 -11.10 -10.13
N TYR A 70 -6.86 -11.17 -9.05
CA TYR A 70 -5.81 -10.20 -8.71
C TYR A 70 -4.84 -9.97 -9.88
N SER A 71 -4.44 -8.71 -10.06
CA SER A 71 -3.55 -8.29 -11.14
C SER A 71 -2.40 -7.40 -10.69
N TYR A 72 -2.45 -6.84 -9.46
CA TYR A 72 -1.40 -5.97 -8.90
C TYR A 72 -0.93 -4.87 -9.87
N THR A 73 -1.86 -4.37 -10.70
CA THR A 73 -1.53 -3.57 -11.88
C THR A 73 -0.83 -2.28 -11.50
N PHE A 74 -1.33 -1.57 -10.49
CA PHE A 74 -0.72 -0.33 -10.04
C PHE A 74 0.66 -0.54 -9.40
N GLY A 75 0.93 -1.73 -8.87
CA GLY A 75 2.26 -2.12 -8.40
C GLY A 75 3.32 -2.18 -9.51
N LYS A 76 2.90 -2.20 -10.78
CA LYS A 76 3.78 -2.25 -11.95
C LYS A 76 4.03 -0.88 -12.58
N SER A 77 3.39 0.17 -12.07
CA SER A 77 3.60 1.53 -12.55
C SER A 77 5.05 1.98 -12.36
N LYS A 78 5.58 2.68 -13.36
CA LYS A 78 6.88 3.33 -13.33
C LYS A 78 6.72 4.85 -13.31
N PRO A 79 7.73 5.60 -12.85
CA PRO A 79 7.69 7.07 -12.86
C PRO A 79 7.60 7.73 -14.23
N ASN A 80 7.61 7.04 -15.37
CA ASN A 80 7.33 7.70 -16.65
C ASN A 80 6.29 6.92 -17.45
N ASP A 81 5.70 5.91 -16.83
CA ASP A 81 4.85 4.92 -17.48
C ASP A 81 3.90 4.30 -16.45
N LEU A 82 2.75 4.95 -16.27
CA LEU A 82 1.72 4.49 -15.34
C LEU A 82 0.98 3.29 -15.92
N ALA A 83 0.93 2.20 -15.16
CA ALA A 83 0.21 1.00 -15.56
C ALA A 83 -1.30 1.27 -15.66
N ILE A 84 -1.93 0.65 -16.66
CA ILE A 84 -3.37 0.77 -16.93
C ILE A 84 -4.06 -0.50 -16.48
N TYR A 85 -5.00 -0.39 -15.54
CA TYR A 85 -5.95 -1.42 -15.20
C TYR A 85 -7.22 -1.24 -16.03
N ASP A 86 -7.49 -2.22 -16.89
CA ASP A 86 -8.72 -2.36 -17.65
C ASP A 86 -9.42 -3.66 -17.20
N PRO A 87 -10.62 -3.61 -16.57
CA PRO A 87 -11.30 -4.81 -16.07
C PRO A 87 -11.56 -5.86 -17.17
N GLU A 88 -11.75 -5.42 -18.42
CA GLU A 88 -12.06 -6.27 -19.58
C GLU A 88 -10.83 -6.96 -20.15
N THR A 89 -9.66 -6.31 -20.13
CA THR A 89 -8.47 -6.81 -20.84
C THR A 89 -7.31 -7.20 -19.94
N THR A 90 -7.22 -6.68 -18.71
CA THR A 90 -6.13 -7.02 -17.79
C THR A 90 -6.23 -8.49 -17.37
N PRO A 91 -5.20 -9.32 -17.54
CA PRO A 91 -5.25 -10.71 -17.10
C PRO A 91 -5.37 -10.85 -15.57
N ALA A 92 -5.93 -11.98 -15.12
CA ALA A 92 -5.78 -12.44 -13.74
C ALA A 92 -4.45 -13.19 -13.58
N GLU A 93 -3.74 -12.99 -12.45
CA GLU A 93 -2.36 -13.49 -12.26
C GLU A 93 -2.24 -14.62 -11.22
N ILE A 94 -3.36 -15.23 -10.84
CA ILE A 94 -3.44 -16.15 -9.69
C ILE A 94 -3.98 -17.54 -10.03
N GLY A 95 -3.95 -17.92 -11.32
CA GLY A 95 -4.22 -19.29 -11.77
C GLY A 95 -5.11 -19.38 -13.01
N PRO A 96 -5.26 -20.60 -13.58
CA PRO A 96 -5.99 -20.80 -14.83
C PRO A 96 -7.51 -20.60 -14.67
N PHE A 97 -8.09 -20.98 -13.54
CA PHE A 97 -9.53 -20.84 -13.31
C PHE A 97 -9.97 -19.37 -13.15
N PRO A 98 -9.31 -18.52 -12.35
CA PRO A 98 -9.55 -17.07 -12.33
C PRO A 98 -9.60 -16.40 -13.71
N GLU A 99 -8.60 -16.68 -14.56
CA GLU A 99 -8.52 -16.08 -15.91
C GLU A 99 -9.60 -16.63 -16.85
N PHE A 100 -9.92 -17.93 -16.76
CA PHE A 100 -11.06 -18.50 -17.45
C PHE A 100 -12.37 -17.83 -17.01
N PHE A 101 -12.60 -17.73 -15.70
CA PHE A 101 -13.82 -17.17 -15.11
C PHE A 101 -14.04 -15.72 -15.52
N ARG A 102 -12.97 -14.91 -15.54
CA ARG A 102 -13.02 -13.50 -15.99
C ARG A 102 -13.56 -13.33 -17.40
N LYS A 103 -13.28 -14.28 -18.31
CA LYS A 103 -13.69 -14.21 -19.72
C LYS A 103 -15.12 -14.67 -19.99
N GLN A 104 -15.83 -15.19 -18.98
CA GLN A 104 -17.17 -15.73 -19.18
C GLN A 104 -18.20 -14.63 -19.38
N GLN A 105 -19.15 -14.87 -20.28
CA GLN A 105 -20.25 -13.94 -20.52
C GLN A 105 -21.09 -13.74 -19.26
N GLY A 106 -21.38 -12.47 -18.93
CA GLY A 106 -22.20 -12.11 -17.77
C GLY A 106 -21.44 -12.07 -16.44
N VAL A 107 -20.12 -12.30 -16.47
CA VAL A 107 -19.24 -12.06 -15.31
C VAL A 107 -18.82 -10.58 -15.32
N ASN A 108 -18.95 -9.92 -14.18
CA ASN A 108 -18.48 -8.55 -13.96
C ASN A 108 -17.16 -8.60 -13.17
N ARG A 109 -16.33 -7.57 -13.29
CA ARG A 109 -15.08 -7.44 -12.51
C ARG A 109 -15.03 -6.11 -11.78
N SER A 110 -14.60 -6.15 -10.52
CA SER A 110 -14.42 -4.97 -9.68
C SER A 110 -13.34 -4.03 -10.21
N LEU A 111 -13.44 -2.74 -9.88
CA LEU A 111 -12.47 -1.72 -10.27
C LEU A 111 -11.21 -1.62 -9.38
N ASP A 112 -10.98 -2.57 -8.47
CA ASP A 112 -9.73 -2.63 -7.71
C ASP A 112 -8.55 -3.07 -8.60
N PRO A 113 -7.56 -2.20 -8.89
CA PRO A 113 -6.45 -2.53 -9.78
C PRO A 113 -5.41 -3.44 -9.14
N MET A 114 -5.50 -3.72 -7.84
CA MET A 114 -4.59 -4.58 -7.09
C MET A 114 -5.23 -5.93 -6.82
N MET A 115 -6.37 -5.92 -6.13
CA MET A 115 -7.06 -7.08 -5.56
C MET A 115 -8.42 -7.33 -6.22
N SER A 116 -8.50 -7.13 -7.54
CA SER A 116 -9.75 -7.33 -8.26
C SER A 116 -10.36 -8.72 -8.06
N VAL A 117 -11.68 -8.75 -8.09
CA VAL A 117 -12.51 -9.95 -8.08
C VAL A 117 -13.45 -9.93 -9.28
N CYS A 118 -13.78 -11.10 -9.79
CA CYS A 118 -14.83 -11.31 -10.76
C CYS A 118 -16.03 -11.98 -10.11
N GLY A 119 -17.23 -11.75 -10.63
CA GLY A 119 -18.40 -12.49 -10.16
C GLY A 119 -19.59 -12.49 -11.13
N PHE A 120 -20.48 -13.46 -10.94
CA PHE A 120 -21.82 -13.47 -11.51
C PHE A 120 -22.86 -13.67 -10.41
N GLY A 121 -24.10 -13.23 -10.67
CA GLY A 121 -25.23 -13.33 -9.76
C GLY A 121 -25.95 -11.98 -9.60
N PRO A 122 -27.13 -11.98 -8.96
CA PRO A 122 -27.97 -10.80 -8.83
C PRO A 122 -27.32 -9.66 -8.03
N ASP A 123 -26.45 -9.98 -7.06
CA ASP A 123 -25.91 -8.99 -6.10
C ASP A 123 -24.52 -8.46 -6.50
N ILE A 124 -23.93 -8.97 -7.59
CA ILE A 124 -22.54 -8.68 -7.95
C ILE A 124 -22.32 -7.20 -8.26
N ARG A 125 -23.27 -6.54 -8.93
CA ARG A 125 -23.14 -5.11 -9.26
C ARG A 125 -23.08 -4.27 -7.98
N ASP A 126 -24.02 -4.48 -7.07
CA ASP A 126 -24.07 -3.78 -5.79
C ASP A 126 -22.80 -4.02 -4.96
N LEU A 127 -22.23 -5.24 -5.02
CA LEU A 127 -20.97 -5.56 -4.34
C LEU A 127 -19.76 -4.87 -4.97
N PHE A 128 -19.73 -4.66 -6.29
CA PHE A 128 -18.54 -4.18 -7.02
C PHE A 128 -18.56 -2.69 -7.37
N ASP A 129 -19.74 -2.08 -7.36
CA ASP A 129 -19.91 -0.67 -7.72
C ASP A 129 -19.41 0.25 -6.61
N ASN A 130 -18.85 1.40 -7.01
CA ASN A 130 -18.38 2.47 -6.11
C ASN A 130 -17.40 2.00 -5.01
N LEU A 131 -16.56 1.01 -5.31
CA LEU A 131 -15.50 0.61 -4.38
C LEU A 131 -14.52 1.77 -4.12
N PRO A 132 -14.05 1.94 -2.87
CA PRO A 132 -13.10 2.99 -2.51
C PRO A 132 -11.75 2.73 -3.17
N SER A 133 -10.92 3.78 -3.30
CA SER A 133 -9.53 3.65 -3.76
C SER A 133 -8.58 3.09 -2.70
N ASN A 134 -9.01 2.00 -2.05
CA ASN A 134 -8.29 1.26 -1.04
C ASN A 134 -8.74 -0.21 -1.07
N SER A 135 -7.81 -1.13 -1.31
CA SER A 135 -8.13 -2.56 -1.46
C SER A 135 -8.70 -3.22 -0.20
N TYR A 136 -8.41 -2.69 0.98
CA TYR A 136 -8.78 -3.28 2.27
C TYR A 136 -9.47 -2.30 3.21
N GLY A 137 -9.85 -1.13 2.70
CA GLY A 137 -10.43 -0.06 3.49
C GLY A 137 -11.85 -0.31 3.94
N GLU A 138 -12.38 0.72 4.60
CA GLU A 138 -13.82 0.86 4.79
C GLU A 138 -14.51 0.79 3.43
N ASP A 139 -15.57 0.00 3.36
CA ASP A 139 -16.37 -0.31 2.17
C ASP A 139 -15.63 -1.03 1.03
N SER A 140 -14.45 -1.59 1.31
CA SER A 140 -13.80 -2.53 0.38
C SER A 140 -14.65 -3.79 0.17
N ILE A 141 -14.44 -4.50 -0.94
CA ILE A 141 -15.17 -5.75 -1.23
C ILE A 141 -15.03 -6.76 -0.09
N TYR A 142 -13.85 -6.84 0.52
CA TYR A 142 -13.59 -7.76 1.63
C TYR A 142 -14.38 -7.39 2.88
N GLU A 143 -14.61 -6.10 3.14
CA GLU A 143 -15.53 -5.68 4.20
C GLU A 143 -16.99 -5.93 3.83
N ARG A 144 -17.42 -5.58 2.61
CA ARG A 144 -18.81 -5.78 2.16
C ARG A 144 -19.25 -7.24 2.32
N LEU A 145 -18.34 -8.19 2.04
CA LEU A 145 -18.57 -9.62 2.25
C LEU A 145 -18.77 -10.00 3.74
N THR A 146 -18.25 -9.22 4.68
CA THR A 146 -18.53 -9.42 6.13
C THR A 146 -19.91 -8.90 6.56
N ARG A 147 -20.59 -8.11 5.72
CA ARG A 147 -21.88 -7.46 6.02
C ARG A 147 -23.07 -8.23 5.43
N ILE A 148 -22.81 -9.28 4.64
CA ILE A 148 -23.81 -10.15 4.04
C ILE A 148 -23.58 -11.61 4.45
N SER A 149 -24.55 -12.49 4.17
CA SER A 149 -24.43 -13.95 4.39
C SER A 149 -23.57 -14.62 3.31
N ALA A 150 -22.29 -14.22 3.22
CA ALA A 150 -21.32 -14.79 2.29
C ALA A 150 -20.64 -16.04 2.87
N LYS A 151 -20.16 -16.90 1.98
CA LYS A 151 -19.35 -18.08 2.31
C LYS A 151 -17.97 -18.00 1.65
N CYS A 152 -16.96 -18.56 2.30
CA CYS A 152 -15.68 -18.91 1.68
C CYS A 152 -15.76 -20.34 1.17
N CYS A 153 -15.34 -20.61 -0.07
CA CYS A 153 -15.22 -21.96 -0.62
C CYS A 153 -13.81 -22.17 -1.19
N SER A 154 -13.12 -23.20 -0.70
CA SER A 154 -11.77 -23.56 -1.13
C SER A 154 -11.81 -24.96 -1.76
N ILE A 155 -11.53 -25.03 -3.07
CA ILE A 155 -11.65 -26.24 -3.89
C ILE A 155 -10.26 -26.75 -4.28
N GLY A 156 -9.89 -27.94 -3.82
CA GLY A 156 -8.56 -28.52 -4.08
C GLY A 156 -7.42 -27.81 -3.33
N LEU A 157 -7.77 -26.83 -2.50
CA LEU A 157 -6.89 -26.08 -1.64
C LEU A 157 -7.19 -26.40 -0.17
N GLY A 158 -6.35 -25.92 0.75
CA GLY A 158 -6.56 -26.06 2.19
C GLY A 158 -7.37 -24.91 2.79
N PRO A 159 -7.70 -25.01 4.10
CA PRO A 159 -8.36 -23.94 4.87
C PRO A 159 -7.46 -22.70 5.09
N ASN A 160 -6.21 -22.75 4.64
CA ASN A 160 -5.22 -21.68 4.70
C ASN A 160 -5.39 -20.60 3.61
N TRP A 161 -6.30 -20.82 2.66
CA TRP A 161 -6.61 -19.84 1.61
C TRP A 161 -7.82 -19.00 2.01
N MET A 162 -7.53 -17.83 2.55
CA MET A 162 -8.50 -16.99 3.23
C MET A 162 -8.69 -15.72 2.39
N PRO A 163 -9.89 -15.48 1.80
CA PRO A 163 -10.12 -14.33 0.93
C PRO A 163 -9.74 -12.99 1.58
N PHE A 164 -10.02 -12.88 2.88
CA PHE A 164 -9.85 -11.66 3.67
C PHE A 164 -8.50 -11.57 4.41
N ILE A 165 -7.51 -12.47 4.19
CA ILE A 165 -6.30 -12.49 5.04
C ILE A 165 -5.64 -11.11 5.15
N HIS A 166 -5.50 -10.40 4.03
CA HIS A 166 -4.91 -9.06 4.01
C HIS A 166 -5.85 -7.98 4.53
N TYR A 167 -7.17 -8.18 4.42
CA TYR A 167 -8.15 -7.31 5.05
C TYR A 167 -8.10 -7.41 6.57
N ALA A 168 -8.00 -8.64 7.11
CA ALA A 168 -7.82 -8.89 8.54
C ALA A 168 -6.49 -8.32 9.05
N ASP A 169 -5.40 -8.50 8.30
CA ASP A 169 -4.10 -7.88 8.60
C ASP A 169 -4.20 -6.35 8.68
N TYR A 170 -4.88 -5.74 7.70
CA TYR A 170 -5.06 -4.30 7.60
C TYR A 170 -5.87 -3.72 8.78
N ILE A 171 -7.05 -4.28 9.09
CA ILE A 171 -7.89 -3.76 10.18
C ILE A 171 -7.26 -3.97 11.56
N CYS A 172 -6.42 -5.01 11.71
CA CYS A 172 -5.68 -5.28 12.95
C CYS A 172 -4.37 -4.48 13.06
N LYS A 173 -3.98 -3.74 12.00
CA LYS A 173 -2.72 -2.97 11.93
C LYS A 173 -1.50 -3.84 12.29
N VAL A 174 -1.40 -5.01 11.67
CA VAL A 174 -0.30 -5.95 11.95
C VAL A 174 1.07 -5.30 11.67
N PRO A 175 2.11 -5.61 12.46
CA PRO A 175 3.39 -4.91 12.37
C PRO A 175 4.20 -5.24 11.11
N PHE A 176 3.94 -6.38 10.46
CA PHE A 176 4.70 -6.86 9.31
C PHE A 176 4.16 -6.36 7.95
N ARG A 177 3.19 -5.43 7.95
CA ARG A 177 2.68 -4.77 6.75
C ARG A 177 2.54 -3.26 7.00
N TYR A 178 2.57 -2.48 5.94
CA TYR A 178 2.37 -1.03 6.00
C TYR A 178 1.60 -0.53 4.78
N ASP A 179 0.92 0.60 4.93
CA ASP A 179 0.15 1.21 3.85
C ASP A 179 1.08 1.87 2.81
N LYS A 180 0.79 1.68 1.52
CA LYS A 180 1.53 2.31 0.44
C LYS A 180 0.58 2.86 -0.60
N LEU A 181 0.80 4.11 -0.99
CA LEU A 181 0.03 4.77 -2.04
C LEU A 181 0.67 4.45 -3.39
N PHE A 182 -0.13 3.86 -4.28
CA PHE A 182 0.25 3.60 -5.67
C PHE A 182 -0.49 4.57 -6.58
N ILE A 183 0.06 4.81 -7.77
CA ILE A 183 -0.58 5.64 -8.79
C ILE A 183 -0.64 4.81 -10.06
N GLY A 184 -1.75 4.89 -10.77
CA GLY A 184 -1.94 4.23 -12.05
C GLY A 184 -3.15 4.80 -12.76
N LYS A 185 -3.57 4.12 -13.82
CA LYS A 185 -4.72 4.53 -14.61
C LYS A 185 -5.77 3.43 -14.61
N ILE A 186 -7.04 3.79 -14.39
CA ILE A 186 -8.17 2.87 -14.56
C ILE A 186 -8.86 3.22 -15.88
N LYS A 187 -9.06 2.22 -16.73
CA LYS A 187 -9.83 2.33 -17.96
C LYS A 187 -11.24 1.82 -17.71
N THR A 188 -12.22 2.64 -18.05
CA THR A 188 -13.65 2.32 -18.12
C THR A 188 -14.13 2.57 -19.54
N GLU A 189 -15.35 2.15 -19.90
CA GLU A 189 -15.88 2.27 -21.28
C GLU A 189 -15.70 3.67 -21.89
N ASN A 190 -15.86 4.72 -21.07
CA ASN A 190 -15.90 6.10 -21.55
C ASN A 190 -14.65 6.93 -21.25
N ARG A 191 -13.70 6.43 -20.45
CA ARG A 191 -12.52 7.20 -20.03
C ARG A 191 -11.39 6.36 -19.46
N ILE A 192 -10.17 6.87 -19.60
CA ILE A 192 -9.00 6.46 -18.83
C ILE A 192 -8.72 7.56 -17.81
N GLN A 193 -8.70 7.21 -16.54
CA GLN A 193 -8.48 8.16 -15.45
C GLN A 193 -7.24 7.77 -14.63
N GLU A 194 -6.32 8.71 -14.46
CA GLU A 194 -5.25 8.59 -13.47
C GLU A 194 -5.82 8.72 -12.05
N THR A 195 -5.45 7.82 -11.16
CA THR A 195 -5.89 7.83 -9.76
C THR A 195 -4.83 7.24 -8.85
N SER A 196 -4.90 7.60 -7.57
CA SER A 196 -4.12 6.98 -6.51
C SER A 196 -4.90 5.81 -5.90
N TRP A 197 -4.20 4.74 -5.54
CA TRP A 197 -4.79 3.58 -4.91
C TRP A 197 -3.98 3.16 -3.70
N LEU A 198 -4.67 2.99 -2.57
CA LEU A 198 -4.02 2.58 -1.35
C LEU A 198 -4.01 1.06 -1.20
N TYR A 199 -2.84 0.51 -0.90
CA TYR A 199 -2.66 -0.92 -0.72
C TYR A 199 -1.66 -1.20 0.40
N THR A 200 -2.01 -2.12 1.29
CA THR A 200 -1.15 -2.52 2.41
C THR A 200 -0.19 -3.61 1.96
N VAL A 201 1.08 -3.27 1.82
CA VAL A 201 2.17 -4.16 1.38
C VAL A 201 2.83 -4.86 2.57
N PRO A 202 3.34 -6.09 2.42
CA PRO A 202 4.22 -6.68 3.43
C PRO A 202 5.57 -5.97 3.43
N LEU A 203 6.30 -6.05 4.55
CA LEU A 203 7.74 -5.77 4.55
C LEU A 203 8.42 -6.69 3.53
N LEU A 204 9.53 -6.26 2.96
CA LEU A 204 10.35 -7.04 2.02
C LEU A 204 11.22 -8.09 2.74
N HIS A 205 10.80 -8.54 3.92
CA HIS A 205 11.45 -9.57 4.72
C HIS A 205 10.68 -10.90 4.62
N THR A 206 11.39 -12.04 4.63
CA THR A 206 10.77 -13.37 4.50
C THR A 206 9.77 -13.69 5.62
N ALA A 207 10.04 -13.23 6.83
CA ALA A 207 9.14 -13.36 7.98
C ALA A 207 7.76 -12.72 7.75
N SER A 208 7.69 -11.70 6.91
CA SER A 208 6.49 -10.90 6.64
C SER A 208 5.65 -11.45 5.50
N ARG A 209 6.09 -12.54 4.85
CA ARG A 209 5.29 -13.24 3.85
C ARG A 209 4.01 -13.74 4.51
N SER A 210 2.87 -13.50 3.87
CA SER A 210 1.59 -13.95 4.41
C SER A 210 1.42 -15.46 4.30
N THR A 211 0.77 -16.03 5.30
CA THR A 211 0.40 -17.45 5.35
C THR A 211 -0.85 -17.63 6.19
N GLY A 212 -1.82 -18.39 5.68
CA GLY A 212 -3.01 -18.78 6.45
C GLY A 212 -2.87 -20.12 7.16
N HIS A 213 -1.70 -20.76 7.17
CA HIS A 213 -1.57 -22.14 7.65
C HIS A 213 -1.95 -22.32 9.13
N LEU A 214 -1.45 -21.43 10.01
CA LEU A 214 -1.79 -21.48 11.43
C LEU A 214 -3.28 -21.18 11.67
N ALA A 215 -3.77 -20.07 11.12
CA ALA A 215 -5.18 -19.66 11.23
C ALA A 215 -6.14 -20.73 10.68
N GLY A 216 -5.83 -21.28 9.50
CA GLY A 216 -6.63 -22.33 8.86
C GLY A 216 -6.65 -23.64 9.65
N LYS A 217 -5.51 -24.03 10.26
CA LYS A 217 -5.43 -25.19 11.17
C LYS A 217 -6.32 -24.97 12.39
N LEU A 218 -6.15 -23.85 13.09
CA LEU A 218 -6.94 -23.52 14.29
C LEU A 218 -8.44 -23.40 13.97
N ALA A 219 -8.79 -22.84 12.80
CA ALA A 219 -10.17 -22.78 12.34
C ALA A 219 -10.77 -24.17 12.05
N THR A 220 -9.95 -25.12 11.60
CA THR A 220 -10.38 -26.52 11.43
C THR A 220 -10.64 -27.19 12.78
N GLU A 221 -9.72 -27.01 13.74
CA GLU A 221 -9.87 -27.53 15.10
C GLU A 221 -11.11 -26.94 15.81
N ALA A 222 -11.39 -25.65 15.55
CA ALA A 222 -12.58 -24.95 16.06
C ALA A 222 -13.86 -25.22 15.23
N GLN A 223 -13.83 -26.15 14.27
CA GLN A 223 -14.99 -26.53 13.44
C GLN A 223 -15.65 -25.33 12.74
N ILE A 224 -14.85 -24.36 12.29
CA ILE A 224 -15.32 -23.24 11.47
C ILE A 224 -15.65 -23.71 10.04
N TRP A 225 -14.87 -24.68 9.56
CA TRP A 225 -15.00 -25.25 8.22
C TRP A 225 -15.85 -26.51 8.21
N ASN A 226 -16.78 -26.57 7.27
CA ASN A 226 -17.34 -27.82 6.78
C ASN A 226 -16.51 -28.29 5.57
N TYR A 227 -16.39 -29.59 5.36
CA TYR A 227 -15.68 -30.10 4.19
C TYR A 227 -16.23 -31.45 3.71
N ALA A 228 -16.01 -31.70 2.42
CA ALA A 228 -16.27 -32.99 1.78
C ALA A 228 -15.08 -33.42 0.94
N GLU A 229 -14.87 -34.73 0.79
CA GLU A 229 -13.83 -35.26 -0.10
C GLU A 229 -14.25 -35.13 -1.56
N LEU A 230 -13.30 -34.76 -2.42
CA LEU A 230 -13.49 -34.73 -3.87
C LEU A 230 -12.18 -35.13 -4.54
N GLY A 231 -12.20 -36.28 -5.20
CA GLY A 231 -11.00 -36.90 -5.75
C GLY A 231 -9.90 -37.08 -4.68
N ARG A 232 -8.73 -36.50 -4.92
CA ARG A 232 -7.56 -36.58 -4.02
C ARG A 232 -7.55 -35.51 -2.91
N ALA A 233 -8.36 -34.48 -3.04
CA ALA A 233 -8.39 -33.35 -2.11
C ALA A 233 -9.79 -33.18 -1.52
N ARG A 234 -10.15 -31.95 -1.16
CA ARG A 234 -11.39 -31.61 -0.47
C ARG A 234 -11.99 -30.32 -1.03
N VAL A 235 -13.28 -30.17 -0.81
CA VAL A 235 -13.99 -28.89 -0.86
C VAL A 235 -14.21 -28.45 0.58
N TYR A 236 -13.71 -27.28 0.94
CA TYR A 236 -13.97 -26.64 2.24
C TYR A 236 -14.93 -25.47 2.05
N VAL A 237 -15.92 -25.35 2.93
CA VAL A 237 -16.84 -24.21 2.97
C VAL A 237 -16.95 -23.71 4.41
N ALA A 238 -16.90 -22.39 4.59
CA ALA A 238 -17.12 -21.73 5.87
C ALA A 238 -17.98 -20.49 5.67
N ASP A 239 -18.70 -20.08 6.72
CA ASP A 239 -19.29 -18.76 6.79
C ASP A 239 -18.16 -17.70 6.78
N TYR A 240 -18.28 -16.71 5.88
CA TYR A 240 -17.23 -15.72 5.64
C TYR A 240 -16.99 -14.88 6.91
N ARG A 241 -18.07 -14.40 7.53
CA ARG A 241 -18.00 -13.53 8.69
C ARG A 241 -17.43 -14.26 9.90
N LYS A 242 -17.91 -15.48 10.17
CA LYS A 242 -17.45 -16.33 11.27
C LYS A 242 -15.95 -16.62 11.15
N PHE A 243 -15.47 -16.95 9.95
CA PHE A 243 -14.05 -17.22 9.74
C PHE A 243 -13.19 -15.95 9.84
N PHE A 244 -13.70 -14.82 9.34
CA PHE A 244 -13.06 -13.52 9.47
C PHE A 244 -12.90 -13.12 10.95
N ASP A 245 -13.99 -13.12 11.73
CA ASP A 245 -13.97 -12.74 13.14
C ASP A 245 -13.06 -13.66 13.96
N PHE A 246 -13.09 -14.98 13.68
CA PHE A 246 -12.18 -15.94 14.28
C PHE A 246 -10.71 -15.58 14.02
N THR A 247 -10.37 -15.26 12.77
CA THR A 247 -9.02 -14.87 12.37
C THR A 247 -8.58 -13.57 13.03
N VAL A 248 -9.45 -12.56 13.05
CA VAL A 248 -9.21 -11.27 13.71
C VAL A 248 -8.90 -11.46 15.19
N ASN A 249 -9.63 -12.35 15.87
CA ASN A 249 -9.37 -12.66 17.27
C ASN A 249 -8.00 -13.34 17.47
N LEU A 250 -7.59 -14.22 16.56
CA LEU A 250 -6.24 -14.80 16.60
C LEU A 250 -5.16 -13.73 16.39
N ILE A 251 -5.33 -12.83 15.42
CA ILE A 251 -4.37 -11.75 15.16
C ILE A 251 -4.26 -10.80 16.36
N LYS A 252 -5.39 -10.47 17.03
CA LYS A 252 -5.37 -9.65 18.25
C LYS A 252 -4.58 -10.29 19.39
N GLN A 253 -4.56 -11.62 19.48
CA GLN A 253 -3.78 -12.35 20.49
C GLN A 253 -2.31 -12.51 20.09
N ASN A 254 -2.05 -12.78 18.81
CA ASN A 254 -0.73 -12.87 18.22
C ASN A 254 -0.73 -12.17 16.86
N PRO A 255 -0.20 -10.94 16.75
CA PRO A 255 -0.22 -10.17 15.52
C PRO A 255 0.39 -10.89 14.33
N TRP A 256 1.31 -11.85 14.55
CA TRP A 256 2.03 -12.60 13.52
C TRP A 256 1.35 -13.90 13.07
N THR A 257 0.10 -14.14 13.48
CA THR A 257 -0.64 -15.37 13.14
C THR A 257 -0.73 -15.64 11.63
N THR A 258 -0.79 -14.57 10.83
CA THR A 258 -0.98 -14.59 9.38
C THR A 258 0.31 -14.36 8.59
N ALA A 259 1.47 -14.46 9.26
CA ALA A 259 2.80 -14.29 8.67
C ALA A 259 3.70 -15.51 8.96
N PHE A 260 4.70 -15.74 8.12
CA PHE A 260 5.63 -16.87 8.31
C PHE A 260 6.45 -16.75 9.60
N GLY A 261 6.77 -15.53 10.02
CA GLY A 261 7.63 -15.27 11.17
C GLY A 261 9.09 -15.72 10.96
N PRO A 262 9.91 -15.75 12.03
CA PRO A 262 9.54 -15.41 13.41
C PRO A 262 9.17 -13.93 13.58
N PRO A 263 8.36 -13.59 14.60
CA PRO A 263 8.11 -12.21 14.99
C PRO A 263 9.38 -11.46 15.34
N ASP A 264 9.48 -10.21 14.89
CA ASP A 264 10.57 -9.29 15.25
C ASP A 264 10.10 -7.84 15.03
N ASP A 265 10.90 -6.86 15.45
CA ASP A 265 10.65 -5.45 15.18
C ASP A 265 10.76 -5.13 13.68
N PRO A 266 9.72 -4.55 13.04
CA PRO A 266 9.69 -4.22 11.62
C PRO A 266 10.89 -3.40 11.13
N PHE A 267 11.33 -2.41 11.92
CA PHE A 267 12.47 -1.58 11.56
C PHE A 267 13.75 -2.40 11.58
N THR A 268 13.93 -3.23 12.61
CA THR A 268 15.08 -4.13 12.73
C THR A 268 15.15 -5.11 11.56
N LEU A 269 14.03 -5.70 11.16
CA LEU A 269 13.95 -6.62 10.01
C LEU A 269 14.39 -5.96 8.70
N GLU A 270 13.86 -4.77 8.40
CA GLU A 270 14.17 -4.06 7.16
C GLU A 270 15.59 -3.50 7.14
N ARG A 271 16.06 -2.95 8.27
CA ARG A 271 17.45 -2.48 8.39
C ARG A 271 18.44 -3.62 8.20
N LYS A 272 18.15 -4.80 8.79
CA LYS A 272 18.99 -6.00 8.63
C LYS A 272 18.97 -6.51 7.19
N ARG A 273 17.81 -6.50 6.53
CA ARG A 273 17.65 -6.93 5.14
C ARG A 273 18.57 -6.15 4.19
N LEU A 274 18.65 -4.84 4.35
CA LEU A 274 19.45 -3.96 3.50
C LEU A 274 20.86 -3.67 4.03
N ASN A 275 21.19 -4.16 5.24
CA ASN A 275 22.41 -3.78 5.95
C ASN A 275 22.58 -2.25 6.03
N VAL A 276 21.52 -1.55 6.44
CA VAL A 276 21.52 -0.08 6.53
C VAL A 276 22.44 0.37 7.67
N GLN A 277 23.57 0.98 7.31
CA GLN A 277 24.55 1.54 8.24
C GLN A 277 24.48 3.06 8.24
N PRO A 278 24.79 3.73 9.37
CA PRO A 278 24.89 5.17 9.38
C PRO A 278 25.98 5.68 8.44
N GLU A 279 25.69 6.73 7.68
CA GLU A 279 26.63 7.30 6.70
C GLU A 279 27.39 8.51 7.25
N LEU A 280 26.74 9.29 8.12
CA LEU A 280 27.32 10.40 8.85
C LEU A 280 27.83 9.92 10.22
N THR A 281 29.13 9.66 10.29
CA THR A 281 29.83 9.48 11.57
C THR A 281 30.37 10.81 12.10
N ASP A 282 30.52 10.91 13.42
CA ASP A 282 31.32 11.92 14.12
C ASP A 282 30.89 13.39 13.91
N THR A 283 29.59 13.64 13.78
CA THR A 283 29.06 15.01 13.57
C THR A 283 29.02 15.87 14.83
N GLU A 284 29.27 15.31 16.02
CA GLU A 284 29.14 16.04 17.29
C GLU A 284 30.12 17.21 17.38
N ASN A 285 31.38 16.98 17.00
CA ASN A 285 32.46 17.96 17.09
C ASN A 285 32.61 18.87 15.87
N LEU A 286 31.87 18.60 14.79
CA LEU A 286 31.92 19.41 13.57
C LEU A 286 31.11 20.70 13.75
N SER A 287 31.54 21.81 13.16
CA SER A 287 30.70 23.00 12.98
C SER A 287 29.52 22.70 12.04
N LEU A 288 28.50 23.57 12.03
CA LEU A 288 27.37 23.43 11.09
C LEU A 288 27.84 23.43 9.64
N ASN A 289 28.79 24.30 9.29
CA ASN A 289 29.37 24.36 7.94
C ASN A 289 30.11 23.07 7.57
N GLU A 290 30.83 22.45 8.51
CA GLU A 290 31.51 21.17 8.27
C GLU A 290 30.53 20.01 8.10
N ILE A 291 29.41 19.98 8.85
CA ILE A 291 28.34 18.99 8.66
C ILE A 291 27.71 19.14 7.28
N VAL A 292 27.34 20.36 6.92
CA VAL A 292 26.77 20.76 5.63
C VAL A 292 27.70 20.35 4.48
N ASN A 293 29.00 20.64 4.59
CA ASN A 293 30.00 20.26 3.60
C ASN A 293 30.27 18.76 3.52
N LYS A 294 30.29 18.04 4.65
CA LYS A 294 30.43 16.57 4.64
C LYS A 294 29.26 15.90 3.93
N CYS A 295 28.05 16.43 4.12
CA CYS A 295 26.88 15.94 3.43
C CYS A 295 26.92 16.23 1.92
N LEU A 296 27.58 17.31 1.46
CA LEU A 296 27.61 17.68 0.03
C LEU A 296 28.27 16.63 -0.83
N ALA A 297 29.29 15.99 -0.28
CA ALA A 297 30.07 14.98 -0.95
C ALA A 297 29.32 13.64 -1.07
N LEU A 298 28.13 13.53 -0.49
CA LEU A 298 27.33 12.31 -0.47
C LEU A 298 26.13 12.46 -1.43
N ASN A 299 25.81 11.40 -2.17
CA ASN A 299 24.67 11.38 -3.08
C ASN A 299 23.37 11.39 -2.26
N ARG A 300 22.63 12.51 -2.30
CA ARG A 300 21.47 12.74 -1.43
C ARG A 300 20.16 12.43 -2.13
N ARG A 301 19.20 11.91 -1.37
CA ARG A 301 17.82 11.75 -1.80
C ARG A 301 16.88 12.14 -0.67
N GLU A 302 15.82 12.89 -0.99
CA GLU A 302 14.76 13.20 -0.03
C GLU A 302 14.22 11.93 0.62
N GLY A 303 14.12 11.96 1.96
CA GLY A 303 13.66 10.83 2.73
C GLY A 303 14.61 9.62 2.76
N SER A 304 15.90 9.88 2.55
CA SER A 304 16.96 8.89 2.76
C SER A 304 17.43 8.83 4.22
N GLU A 305 18.17 7.77 4.55
CA GLU A 305 18.86 7.65 5.85
C GLU A 305 19.83 8.80 6.10
N LEU A 306 20.54 9.22 5.06
CA LEU A 306 21.42 10.38 5.12
C LEU A 306 20.66 11.65 5.50
N SER A 307 19.46 11.87 4.93
CA SER A 307 18.61 13.00 5.29
C SER A 307 18.18 12.95 6.76
N ASN A 308 17.83 11.76 7.27
CA ASN A 308 17.47 11.57 8.68
C ASN A 308 18.62 11.89 9.64
N GLU A 309 19.84 11.48 9.29
CA GLU A 309 21.05 11.73 10.08
C GLU A 309 21.40 13.22 10.08
N LEU A 310 21.29 13.88 8.93
CA LEU A 310 21.52 15.32 8.81
C LEU A 310 20.53 16.11 9.67
N ILE A 311 19.25 15.78 9.57
CA ILE A 311 18.19 16.38 10.39
C ILE A 311 18.53 16.18 11.87
N THR A 312 18.98 14.99 12.28
CA THR A 312 19.38 14.72 13.67
C THR A 312 20.56 15.60 14.10
N ALA A 313 21.62 15.68 13.28
CA ALA A 313 22.83 16.43 13.60
C ALA A 313 22.57 17.95 13.69
N ILE A 314 21.85 18.52 12.72
CA ILE A 314 21.48 19.94 12.71
C ILE A 314 20.56 20.26 13.88
N SER A 315 19.53 19.44 14.11
CA SER A 315 18.55 19.68 15.18
C SER A 315 19.19 19.69 16.55
N LYS A 316 20.19 18.83 16.80
CA LYS A 316 20.96 18.83 18.04
C LYS A 316 21.72 20.14 18.24
N LYS A 317 22.34 20.69 17.19
CA LYS A 317 23.14 21.93 17.28
C LYS A 317 22.28 23.19 17.38
N LEU A 318 21.16 23.22 16.68
CA LEU A 318 20.25 24.37 16.64
C LEU A 318 19.08 24.25 17.62
N ASN A 319 19.05 23.19 18.44
CA ASN A 319 18.01 22.91 19.43
C ASN A 319 16.59 22.87 18.84
N PHE A 320 16.45 22.20 17.70
CA PHE A 320 15.16 21.99 17.05
C PHE A 320 14.38 20.84 17.68
N LEU A 321 13.05 20.94 17.62
CA LEU A 321 12.14 19.84 17.87
C LEU A 321 12.21 18.86 16.70
N THR A 322 12.49 17.60 16.98
CA THR A 322 12.48 16.54 15.97
C THR A 322 11.26 15.66 16.10
N PHE A 323 10.68 15.27 14.97
CA PHE A 323 9.58 14.33 14.85
C PHE A 323 10.02 13.14 14.01
N GLU A 324 9.48 11.96 14.31
CA GLU A 324 9.73 10.74 13.54
C GLU A 324 8.42 10.13 13.06
N TYR A 325 8.38 9.74 11.80
CA TYR A 325 7.20 9.19 11.15
C TYR A 325 7.55 7.86 10.50
N ALA A 326 6.86 6.78 10.88
CA ALA A 326 7.06 5.49 10.24
C ALA A 326 6.50 5.50 8.81
N THR A 327 7.22 4.88 7.87
CA THR A 327 6.70 4.56 6.54
C THR A 327 5.32 3.90 6.65
N GLY A 328 4.39 4.30 5.79
CA GLY A 328 3.02 3.79 5.78
C GLY A 328 2.08 4.36 6.84
N THR A 329 2.55 5.27 7.70
CA THR A 329 1.62 5.97 8.60
C THR A 329 0.71 6.90 7.79
N ARG A 330 -0.59 6.88 8.06
CA ARG A 330 -1.54 7.83 7.46
C ARG A 330 -1.54 9.15 8.19
N TYR A 331 -1.48 10.23 7.42
CA TYR A 331 -1.69 11.59 7.88
C TYR A 331 -2.63 12.29 6.91
N TYR A 332 -3.86 12.57 7.36
CA TYR A 332 -4.97 13.04 6.53
C TYR A 332 -5.13 12.18 5.27
N ASP A 333 -5.01 12.79 4.10
CA ASP A 333 -5.21 12.18 2.79
C ASP A 333 -3.92 11.58 2.19
N SER A 334 -2.84 11.51 2.98
CA SER A 334 -1.54 11.02 2.52
C SER A 334 -0.98 9.93 3.40
N VAL A 335 0.03 9.24 2.85
CA VAL A 335 0.74 8.16 3.52
C VAL A 335 2.23 8.43 3.44
N ILE A 336 2.90 8.28 4.58
CA ILE A 336 4.34 8.50 4.69
C ILE A 336 5.08 7.51 3.77
N PRO A 337 5.91 7.98 2.82
CA PRO A 337 6.53 7.11 1.83
C PRO A 337 7.63 6.20 2.42
N GLU A 338 8.13 5.29 1.58
CA GLU A 338 9.31 4.48 1.89
C GLU A 338 10.55 5.35 2.04
N CYS A 339 11.47 4.91 2.90
CA CYS A 339 12.80 5.49 3.01
C CYS A 339 13.73 4.94 1.90
N TYR A 340 14.82 5.63 1.64
CA TYR A 340 15.84 5.23 0.67
C TYR A 340 17.22 5.06 1.31
N THR A 341 17.97 4.05 0.86
CA THR A 341 19.42 3.96 1.13
C THR A 341 20.20 4.82 0.12
N SER A 342 21.48 5.10 0.38
CA SER A 342 22.39 5.74 -0.60
C SER A 342 22.56 4.97 -1.92
N LYS A 343 22.18 3.69 -1.96
CA LYS A 343 22.22 2.82 -3.15
C LYS A 343 20.89 2.75 -3.88
N ASP A 344 19.95 3.65 -3.56
CA ASP A 344 18.62 3.72 -4.14
C ASP A 344 17.68 2.55 -3.81
N GLU A 345 17.95 1.84 -2.72
CA GLU A 345 17.09 0.75 -2.26
C GLU A 345 16.00 1.29 -1.33
N ARG A 346 14.75 0.94 -1.62
CA ARG A 346 13.59 1.32 -0.79
C ARG A 346 13.43 0.37 0.38
N PHE A 347 12.99 0.92 1.51
CA PHE A 347 12.63 0.14 2.68
C PHE A 347 11.62 0.85 3.58
N PHE A 348 10.98 0.07 4.45
CA PHE A 348 10.20 0.61 5.54
C PHE A 348 11.14 1.12 6.63
N GLY A 349 11.07 2.42 6.89
CA GLY A 349 11.94 3.11 7.82
C GLY A 349 11.21 4.23 8.56
N LYS A 350 11.98 5.10 9.21
CA LYS A 350 11.43 6.30 9.85
C LYS A 350 11.90 7.53 9.09
N LEU A 351 10.98 8.38 8.68
CA LEU A 351 11.29 9.70 8.16
C LEU A 351 11.35 10.69 9.31
N LYS A 352 12.46 11.41 9.43
CA LYS A 352 12.63 12.45 10.44
C LYS A 352 12.29 13.80 9.86
N LEU A 353 11.69 14.64 10.70
CA LEU A 353 11.48 16.06 10.45
C LEU A 353 11.99 16.87 11.62
N ALA A 354 12.37 18.11 11.35
CA ALA A 354 12.76 19.06 12.38
C ALA A 354 11.99 20.35 12.23
N GLN A 355 11.70 20.95 13.39
CA GLN A 355 11.01 22.21 13.53
C GLN A 355 11.78 23.07 14.51
N SER A 356 12.09 24.30 14.11
CA SER A 356 12.65 25.30 15.02
C SER A 356 11.64 25.72 16.07
N ARG A 357 12.13 25.98 17.29
CA ARG A 357 11.31 26.61 18.34
C ARG A 357 11.44 28.11 18.19
N PHE A 358 10.31 28.77 17.97
CA PHE A 358 10.23 30.22 17.92
C PHE A 358 9.55 30.76 19.18
N SER A 359 10.02 31.90 19.66
CA SER A 359 9.44 32.65 20.76
C SER A 359 8.16 33.34 20.30
N LYS A 360 7.05 33.12 21.01
CA LYS A 360 5.74 33.72 20.66
C LYS A 360 5.71 35.26 20.73
N ASN A 361 6.71 35.89 21.33
CA ASN A 361 6.72 37.34 21.62
C ASN A 361 7.83 38.10 20.89
N THR A 362 8.35 37.55 19.79
CA THR A 362 9.43 38.16 19.02
C THR A 362 8.94 38.50 17.61
N GLU A 363 9.38 39.63 17.06
CA GLU A 363 9.17 39.95 15.64
C GLU A 363 10.21 39.20 14.79
N TYR A 364 9.77 38.68 13.65
CA TYR A 364 10.54 37.78 12.81
C TYR A 364 10.73 38.34 11.39
N ASP A 365 11.96 38.26 10.89
CA ASP A 365 12.21 38.43 9.47
C ASP A 365 12.31 37.05 8.80
N VAL A 366 11.31 36.73 7.99
CA VAL A 366 11.23 35.44 7.30
C VAL A 366 11.66 35.61 5.85
N VAL A 367 12.75 34.97 5.48
CA VAL A 367 13.19 34.83 4.08
C VAL A 367 12.77 33.44 3.61
N LEU A 368 11.94 33.39 2.57
CA LEU A 368 11.50 32.13 1.97
C LEU A 368 12.27 31.88 0.67
N SER A 369 12.98 30.76 0.59
CA SER A 369 13.58 30.24 -0.64
C SER A 369 12.79 29.03 -1.11
N TYR A 370 12.22 29.11 -2.32
CA TYR A 370 11.58 27.98 -2.97
C TYR A 370 12.52 27.41 -4.02
N VAL A 371 12.84 26.13 -3.86
CA VAL A 371 13.77 25.37 -4.68
C VAL A 371 12.92 24.47 -5.54
N ASN A 372 12.97 24.66 -6.85
CA ASN A 372 12.11 23.93 -7.77
C ASN A 372 12.87 22.77 -8.40
N ASN A 373 12.30 21.56 -8.38
CA ASN A 373 12.91 20.39 -9.00
C ASN A 373 12.71 20.33 -10.54
N ASN A 374 12.53 21.47 -11.21
CA ASN A 374 12.55 21.51 -12.67
C ASN A 374 13.99 21.39 -13.17
N GLU A 375 14.22 20.61 -14.23
CA GLU A 375 15.56 20.40 -14.83
C GLU A 375 16.26 21.71 -15.27
N ASN A 376 15.51 22.81 -15.40
CA ASN A 376 16.00 24.12 -15.83
C ASN A 376 16.12 25.16 -14.69
N SER A 377 15.82 24.83 -13.43
CA SER A 377 15.95 25.79 -12.32
C SER A 377 17.32 25.69 -11.66
N ASP A 378 18.04 26.83 -11.65
CA ASP A 378 19.28 27.00 -10.89
C ASP A 378 18.97 27.21 -9.40
N ASN A 379 18.63 26.10 -8.76
CA ASN A 379 18.30 25.97 -7.34
C ASN A 379 19.41 26.49 -6.41
N LEU A 380 20.66 26.33 -6.85
CA LEU A 380 21.86 26.81 -6.19
C LEU A 380 21.88 28.33 -6.15
N THR A 381 21.63 28.99 -7.29
CA THR A 381 21.58 30.44 -7.36
C THR A 381 20.40 31.01 -6.56
N LEU A 382 19.21 30.39 -6.61
CA LEU A 382 18.05 30.82 -5.82
C LEU A 382 18.29 30.71 -4.31
N PHE A 383 19.01 29.66 -3.86
CA PHE A 383 19.42 29.55 -2.48
C PHE A 383 20.40 30.64 -2.08
N ASN A 384 21.48 30.80 -2.85
CA ASN A 384 22.53 31.76 -2.54
C ASN A 384 21.96 33.19 -2.48
N GLN A 385 21.05 33.54 -3.39
CA GLN A 385 20.35 34.83 -3.36
C GLN A 385 19.51 35.00 -2.09
N ALA A 386 18.76 33.97 -1.69
CA ALA A 386 17.98 34.01 -0.46
C ALA A 386 18.87 34.05 0.79
N PHE A 387 19.99 33.32 0.79
CA PHE A 387 20.95 33.29 1.88
C PHE A 387 21.71 34.62 2.01
N ASP A 388 22.10 35.24 0.90
CA ASP A 388 22.71 36.57 0.86
C ASP A 388 21.72 37.62 1.36
N TYR A 389 20.46 37.56 0.90
CA TYR A 389 19.41 38.44 1.40
C TYR A 389 19.21 38.27 2.92
N TYR A 390 19.08 37.03 3.39
CA TYR A 390 18.98 36.68 4.80
C TYR A 390 20.16 37.22 5.63
N SER A 391 21.39 37.03 5.13
CA SER A 391 22.62 37.46 5.79
C SER A 391 22.71 38.99 5.89
N ASN A 392 22.18 39.70 4.89
CA ASN A 392 22.20 41.16 4.79
C ASN A 392 21.01 41.87 5.44
N LEU A 393 20.03 41.14 6.00
CA LEU A 393 18.96 41.75 6.79
C LEU A 393 19.57 42.58 7.93
N SER A 394 19.09 43.81 8.13
CA SER A 394 19.66 44.76 9.11
C SER A 394 18.63 45.16 10.18
N THR A 395 17.74 44.24 10.53
CA THR A 395 16.72 44.45 11.55
C THR A 395 17.17 43.93 12.93
N ASN A 396 16.45 44.35 13.96
CA ASN A 396 16.58 43.79 15.32
C ASN A 396 15.69 42.54 15.53
N ASN A 397 15.05 42.04 14.47
CA ASN A 397 14.14 40.90 14.49
C ASN A 397 14.93 39.59 14.52
N GLU A 398 14.32 38.52 15.04
CA GLU A 398 14.88 37.17 14.85
C GLU A 398 14.75 36.79 13.38
N LYS A 399 15.86 36.42 12.74
CA LYS A 399 15.87 36.09 11.31
C LYS A 399 15.62 34.60 11.10
N ILE A 400 14.81 34.28 10.09
CA ILE A 400 14.47 32.92 9.69
C ILE A 400 14.69 32.77 8.19
N LEU A 401 15.45 31.76 7.76
CA LEU A 401 15.53 31.35 6.36
C LEU A 401 14.79 30.02 6.18
N VAL A 402 13.62 30.09 5.56
CA VAL A 402 12.77 28.92 5.25
C VAL A 402 13.09 28.44 3.84
N VAL A 403 13.28 27.13 3.71
CA VAL A 403 13.67 26.50 2.45
C VAL A 403 12.66 25.42 2.10
N LEU A 404 12.10 25.50 0.91
CA LEU A 404 11.15 24.52 0.41
C LEU A 404 11.74 23.75 -0.77
N SER A 405 12.03 22.45 -0.59
CA SER A 405 12.57 21.58 -1.65
C SER A 405 11.57 20.58 -2.26
N SER A 406 10.45 20.29 -1.58
CA SER A 406 9.51 19.22 -2.00
C SER A 406 8.02 19.59 -1.90
N PRO A 407 7.24 19.51 -3.01
CA PRO A 407 5.79 19.68 -2.99
C PRO A 407 5.01 18.53 -2.33
N ALA A 408 5.62 17.35 -2.13
CA ALA A 408 4.88 16.14 -1.74
C ALA A 408 4.68 16.00 -0.21
N LEU A 409 5.66 16.42 0.59
CA LEU A 409 5.62 16.29 2.05
C LEU A 409 5.04 17.53 2.75
N PHE A 410 5.10 18.69 2.09
CA PHE A 410 4.69 19.98 2.64
C PHE A 410 3.17 20.11 2.90
N PRO A 411 2.26 19.66 2.02
CA PRO A 411 0.82 19.75 2.27
C PRO A 411 0.34 18.89 3.46
N ALA A 412 0.94 17.70 3.65
CA ALA A 412 0.59 16.81 4.78
C ALA A 412 1.01 17.40 6.13
N TRP A 413 2.14 18.11 6.16
CA TRP A 413 2.67 18.79 7.35
C TRP A 413 1.90 20.07 7.72
N LEU A 414 1.55 20.91 6.73
CA LEU A 414 0.77 22.15 6.95
C LEU A 414 -0.59 21.85 7.58
N ASN A 415 -1.24 20.78 7.13
CA ASN A 415 -2.57 20.40 7.60
C ASN A 415 -2.55 19.85 9.04
N THR A 416 -1.47 19.18 9.47
CA THR A 416 -1.29 18.66 10.85
C THR A 416 -0.97 19.75 11.86
N ASN A 417 -0.50 20.90 11.40
CA ASN A 417 0.05 21.96 12.22
C ASN A 417 -0.64 23.31 11.94
N ALA A 418 -1.96 23.28 11.68
CA ALA A 418 -2.76 24.46 11.34
C ALA A 418 -2.69 25.58 12.39
N GLY A 419 -2.45 25.23 13.67
CA GLY A 419 -2.22 26.18 14.77
C GLY A 419 -0.76 26.64 14.95
N ILE A 420 0.14 26.23 14.06
CA ILE A 420 1.60 26.52 14.10
C ILE A 420 2.04 27.29 12.84
N THR A 421 1.09 27.90 12.13
CA THR A 421 1.33 28.76 10.96
C THR A 421 2.05 30.06 11.31
N GLU A 422 2.21 30.38 12.59
CA GLU A 422 2.85 31.62 13.06
C GLU A 422 4.39 31.52 13.11
N ASN A 423 4.97 30.34 12.89
CA ASN A 423 6.35 30.05 13.30
C ASN A 423 6.99 28.97 12.41
N ILE A 424 6.99 29.16 11.09
CA ILE A 424 7.46 28.15 10.14
C ILE A 424 8.95 28.29 9.88
N CYS A 425 9.69 27.23 10.17
CA CYS A 425 10.89 26.84 9.43
C CYS A 425 10.85 25.33 9.26
N ASN A 426 10.51 24.87 8.06
CA ASN A 426 10.68 23.48 7.67
C ASN A 426 12.05 23.38 7.01
N ILE A 427 12.92 22.53 7.57
CA ILE A 427 14.18 22.21 6.91
C ILE A 427 13.92 21.02 6.01
N TYR A 428 13.72 21.31 4.72
CA TYR A 428 13.98 20.34 3.66
C TYR A 428 15.12 20.86 2.79
N GLU A 429 16.22 20.13 2.89
CA GLU A 429 17.42 20.03 2.03
C GLU A 429 17.94 21.28 1.29
N PHE A 430 19.14 21.71 1.69
CA PHE A 430 20.16 22.26 0.80
C PHE A 430 21.48 21.55 1.08
N VAL A 431 22.36 21.43 0.07
CA VAL A 431 23.65 22.13 0.07
C VAL A 431 24.16 22.31 -1.38
N THR A 432 25.01 23.32 -1.58
CA THR A 432 25.67 23.84 -2.78
C THR A 432 27.21 23.60 -2.79
N ASN A 433 27.83 23.08 -3.87
CA ASN A 433 28.93 23.77 -4.60
C ASN A 433 29.61 22.96 -5.74
N ASN A 434 29.80 23.68 -6.86
CA ASN A 434 30.81 23.64 -7.93
C ASN A 434 31.55 22.33 -8.25
N ASN A 435 31.31 21.85 -9.49
CA ASN A 435 32.08 20.87 -10.30
C ASN A 435 31.49 19.47 -10.52
N THR A 436 30.19 19.25 -10.40
CA THR A 436 29.57 18.13 -11.15
C THR A 436 28.22 18.53 -11.74
N GLU A 437 28.12 18.34 -13.05
CA GLU A 437 26.88 18.39 -13.80
C GLU A 437 25.92 17.31 -13.26
N THR A 438 24.65 17.69 -13.07
CA THR A 438 23.45 16.90 -12.71
C THR A 438 23.16 16.59 -11.22
N PRO A 439 22.12 17.23 -10.64
CA PRO A 439 21.31 16.64 -9.59
C PRO A 439 20.02 16.05 -10.20
N TYR A 440 19.86 14.74 -10.10
CA TYR A 440 18.59 14.08 -10.40
C TYR A 440 17.61 14.28 -9.24
N SER A 441 16.39 14.75 -9.55
CA SER A 441 15.22 14.63 -8.68
C SER A 441 14.12 13.89 -9.43
N LEU A 442 13.82 12.67 -9.01
CA LEU A 442 12.61 11.94 -9.40
C LEU A 442 11.50 12.25 -8.38
N SER A 443 10.80 13.36 -8.58
CA SER A 443 9.60 13.72 -7.82
C SER A 443 8.34 13.21 -8.51
N TYR A 444 7.65 12.25 -7.88
CA TYR A 444 6.29 11.85 -8.23
C TYR A 444 5.31 12.36 -7.17
N LEU A 445 4.43 13.28 -7.58
CA LEU A 445 3.00 13.36 -7.21
C LEU A 445 2.46 14.72 -7.69
N LYS A 446 1.88 14.74 -8.89
CA LYS A 446 1.01 15.84 -9.35
C LYS A 446 -0.29 15.75 -8.55
N ASN A 447 -0.35 16.40 -7.38
CA ASN A 447 -1.62 16.65 -6.72
C ASN A 447 -2.16 18.03 -7.17
N PRO A 448 -3.21 18.08 -8.02
CA PRO A 448 -3.77 19.36 -8.49
C PRO A 448 -4.36 20.22 -7.36
N ASN A 449 -4.75 19.63 -6.22
CA ASN A 449 -5.31 20.39 -5.08
C ASN A 449 -4.23 21.18 -4.30
N ALA A 450 -2.95 20.81 -4.40
CA ALA A 450 -1.86 21.57 -3.80
C ALA A 450 -1.58 22.88 -4.56
N ARG A 451 -1.86 22.92 -5.88
CA ARG A 451 -1.69 24.11 -6.72
C ARG A 451 -2.67 25.22 -6.35
N GLU A 452 -3.92 24.87 -6.05
CA GLU A 452 -4.95 25.85 -5.64
C GLU A 452 -4.67 26.41 -4.24
N ASN A 453 -4.19 25.59 -3.31
CA ASN A 453 -3.80 26.04 -1.97
C ASN A 453 -2.57 26.96 -2.00
N LEU A 454 -1.55 26.66 -2.81
CA LEU A 454 -0.38 27.54 -3.00
C LEU A 454 -0.75 28.85 -3.70
N ALA A 455 -1.70 28.86 -4.64
CA ALA A 455 -2.19 30.08 -5.27
C ALA A 455 -2.87 31.02 -4.26
N SER A 456 -3.65 30.47 -3.33
CA SER A 456 -4.30 31.24 -2.26
C SER A 456 -3.29 31.85 -1.26
N ILE A 457 -2.19 31.15 -0.99
CA ILE A 457 -1.07 31.67 -0.18
C ILE A 457 -0.35 32.79 -0.95
N LYS A 458 -0.12 32.60 -2.26
CA LYS A 458 0.50 33.62 -3.12
C LYS A 458 -0.26 34.94 -3.14
N THR A 459 -1.60 34.88 -3.09
CA THR A 459 -2.44 36.10 -3.12
C THR A 459 -2.41 36.89 -1.82
N ARG A 460 -2.06 36.26 -0.69
CA ARG A 460 -1.90 36.95 0.61
C ARG A 460 -0.55 37.67 0.76
N PHE A 461 0.44 37.36 -0.07
CA PHE A 461 1.79 37.96 -0.01
C PHE A 461 2.09 38.96 -1.12
N THR A 462 1.20 39.14 -2.11
CA THR A 462 1.35 40.18 -3.15
C THR A 462 0.75 41.53 -2.78
N SER A 463 0.31 41.71 -1.53
CA SER A 463 -0.12 43.01 -1.02
C SER A 463 0.59 43.31 0.31
N ILE A 464 1.88 43.64 0.24
CA ILE A 464 2.65 44.59 1.07
C ILE A 464 3.90 44.95 0.27
#